data_AF-A0A7C1YTK2-F1
#
_entry.id   AF-A0A7C1YTK2-F1
#
_cell.length_a   1.000
_cell.length_b   1.000
_cell.length_c   1.000
_cell.angle_alpha   90.00
_cell.angle_beta   90.00
_cell.angle_gamma   90.00
#
_symmetry.space_group_name_H-M   'P 1'
#
loop_
_entity.id
_entity.type
_entity.pdbx_description
1 polymer ?
#
loop_
_entity_poly.entity_id
_entity_poly.type
_entity_poly.pdbx_seq_one_letter_code
_entity_poly.pdbx_strand_id
1 'polypeptide(L)'
;MARPYQKANIPGPEMGTSVSDPNVMANFLKSSMKKVLVIGAESLNWELDGKKIADYLIEIANKIDCHVVGTGHTYGYLKDKINTDKLYDMSLINITNRLCDKEWTGLNGEGQYSMAI
;
A
#
# COMPACT_ATOMS: atom_id res chain seq x y z
N MET A 1 18.20 3.90 15.93
CA MET A 1 18.06 2.71 15.07
C MET A 1 16.70 2.11 15.35
N ALA A 2 15.81 2.09 14.36
CA ALA A 2 14.54 1.37 14.52
C ALA A 2 14.84 -0.13 14.69
N ARG A 3 14.05 -0.78 15.54
CA ARG A 3 14.17 -2.22 15.79
C ARG A 3 12.88 -2.88 15.32
N PRO A 4 12.95 -4.08 14.73
CA PRO A 4 11.76 -4.85 14.42
C PRO A 4 10.86 -4.98 15.65
N TYR A 5 9.56 -4.80 15.46
CA TYR A 5 8.58 -4.98 16.52
C TYR A 5 8.67 -6.40 17.11
N GLN A 6 8.85 -7.40 16.25
CA GLN A 6 9.16 -8.77 16.65
C GLN A 6 10.68 -8.97 16.74
N LYS A 7 11.20 -9.09 17.97
CA LYS A 7 12.64 -9.19 18.25
C LYS A 7 13.35 -10.36 17.56
N ALA A 8 12.63 -11.42 17.21
CA ALA A 8 13.16 -12.59 16.51
C ALA A 8 13.06 -12.50 14.97
N ASN A 9 12.41 -11.46 14.43
CA ASN A 9 12.21 -11.28 13.00
C ASN A 9 13.26 -10.34 12.41
N ILE A 10 14.50 -10.83 12.33
CA ILE A 10 15.56 -10.19 11.54
C ILE A 10 15.57 -10.92 10.19
N PRO A 11 14.98 -10.34 9.13
CA PRO A 11 14.79 -11.02 7.84
C PRO A 11 16.11 -11.20 7.06
N GLY A 12 17.17 -10.51 7.48
CA GLY A 12 18.49 -10.51 6.84
C GLY A 12 19.33 -9.31 7.27
N PRO A 13 20.51 -9.11 6.66
CA PRO A 13 21.37 -7.96 6.94
C PRO A 13 20.76 -6.64 6.44
N GLU A 14 19.96 -6.69 5.37
CA GLU A 14 19.24 -5.55 4.83
C GLU A 14 17.83 -5.46 5.43
N MET A 15 17.46 -4.26 5.89
CA MET A 15 16.16 -3.98 6.48
C MET A 15 15.61 -2.66 5.92
N GLY A 16 14.30 -2.48 6.01
CA GLY A 16 13.66 -1.22 5.65
C GLY A 16 14.25 -0.04 6.42
N THR A 17 14.52 1.05 5.70
CA THR A 17 15.02 2.29 6.31
C THR A 17 13.86 3.06 6.92
N SER A 18 13.98 3.45 8.19
CA SER A 18 12.98 4.30 8.82
C SER A 18 13.07 5.73 8.31
N VAL A 19 11.92 6.27 7.89
CA VAL A 19 11.77 7.65 7.48
C VAL A 19 10.99 8.38 8.57
N SER A 20 11.64 9.28 9.31
CA SER A 20 11.01 10.04 10.40
C SER A 20 10.41 11.37 9.93
N ASP A 21 10.95 11.96 8.86
CA ASP A 21 10.41 13.20 8.29
C ASP A 21 9.24 12.88 7.34
N PRO A 22 8.01 13.28 7.67
CA PRO A 22 6.85 13.02 6.81
C PRO A 22 6.97 13.70 5.44
N ASN A 23 7.74 14.79 5.31
CA ASN A 23 7.92 15.47 4.03
C ASN A 23 8.68 14.60 3.02
N VAL A 24 9.62 13.77 3.50
CA VAL A 24 10.34 12.82 2.66
C VAL A 24 9.37 11.82 2.04
N MET A 25 8.50 11.21 2.86
CA MET A 25 7.49 10.28 2.37
C MET A 25 6.48 10.97 1.43
N ALA A 26 6.02 12.18 1.78
CA ALA A 26 5.11 12.94 0.94
C ALA A 26 5.72 13.25 -0.44
N ASN A 27 7.03 13.52 -0.52
CA ASN A 27 7.72 13.75 -1.80
C ASN A 27 7.77 12.47 -2.66
N PHE A 28 8.01 11.30 -2.05
CA PHE A 28 7.91 10.02 -2.76
C PHE A 28 6.51 9.78 -3.32
N LEU A 29 5.47 10.01 -2.51
CA LEU A 29 4.07 9.84 -2.91
C LEU A 29 3.63 10.84 -4.01
N LYS A 30 4.17 12.05 -4.03
CA LYS A 30 3.90 13.08 -5.05
C LYS A 30 4.65 12.88 -6.36
N SER A 31 5.64 12.00 -6.40
CA SER A 31 6.40 11.71 -7.63
C SER A 31 5.50 11.19 -8.75
N SER A 32 5.97 11.25 -9.99
CA SER A 32 5.27 10.70 -11.16
C SER A 32 5.40 9.18 -11.32
N MET A 33 5.96 8.48 -10.34
CA MET A 33 6.08 7.02 -10.40
C MET A 33 4.71 6.36 -10.45
N LYS A 34 4.56 5.28 -11.23
CA LYS A 34 3.34 4.45 -11.24
C LYS A 34 3.29 3.66 -9.93
N LYS A 35 2.20 3.81 -9.16
CA LYS A 35 2.12 3.30 -7.78
C LYS A 35 0.94 2.36 -7.58
N VAL A 36 1.13 1.42 -6.66
CA VAL A 36 0.04 0.63 -6.07
C VAL A 36 0.08 0.80 -4.55
N LEU A 37 -1.08 1.07 -3.96
CA LEU A 37 -1.28 1.10 -2.52
C LEU A 37 -2.03 -0.17 -2.09
N VAL A 38 -1.39 -1.00 -1.27
CA VAL A 38 -1.95 -2.28 -0.80
C VAL A 38 -2.51 -2.10 0.61
N ILE A 39 -3.84 -2.13 0.73
CA ILE A 39 -4.53 -1.92 2.00
C ILE A 39 -4.92 -3.27 2.61
N GLY A 40 -4.31 -3.58 3.75
CA GLY A 40 -4.54 -4.82 4.51
C GLY A 40 -5.66 -4.74 5.53
N ALA A 41 -6.23 -5.90 5.88
CA ALA A 41 -7.35 -6.00 6.82
C ALA A 41 -7.05 -5.42 8.22
N GLU A 42 -5.80 -5.48 8.68
CA GLU A 42 -5.42 -4.94 9.99
C GLU A 42 -5.61 -3.41 10.07
N SER A 43 -5.61 -2.71 8.94
CA SER A 43 -5.91 -1.27 8.89
C SER A 43 -7.35 -0.93 9.32
N LEU A 44 -8.25 -1.92 9.33
CA LEU A 44 -9.62 -1.77 9.85
C LEU A 44 -9.68 -1.94 11.36
N ASN A 45 -8.67 -2.54 12.00
CA ASN A 45 -8.65 -2.85 13.42
C ASN A 45 -7.97 -1.75 14.24
N TRP A 46 -6.96 -1.09 13.67
CA TRP A 46 -6.19 -0.06 14.36
C TRP A 46 -6.77 1.33 14.13
N GLU A 47 -6.65 2.16 15.16
CA GLU A 47 -7.05 3.55 15.13
C GLU A 47 -5.88 4.46 15.50
N LEU A 48 -5.80 5.59 14.83
CA LEU A 48 -4.96 6.73 15.18
C LEU A 48 -5.89 7.92 15.36
N ASP A 49 -5.78 8.62 16.49
CA ASP A 49 -6.62 9.78 16.81
C ASP A 49 -8.13 9.51 16.65
N GLY A 50 -8.59 8.30 17.01
CA GLY A 50 -10.00 7.90 16.94
C GLY A 50 -10.51 7.61 15.53
N LYS A 51 -9.62 7.50 14.55
CA LYS A 51 -9.93 7.20 13.15
C LYS A 51 -9.19 5.95 12.69
N LYS A 52 -9.88 5.07 11.96
CA LYS A 52 -9.26 3.83 11.43
C LYS A 52 -8.09 4.18 10.53
N ILE A 53 -7.01 3.40 10.61
CA ILE A 53 -5.87 3.54 9.72
C ILE A 53 -6.31 3.46 8.25
N ALA A 54 -7.28 2.59 7.92
CA ALA A 54 -7.86 2.50 6.58
C ALA A 54 -8.39 3.84 6.06
N ASP A 55 -9.03 4.66 6.90
CA ASP A 55 -9.58 5.94 6.45
C ASP A 55 -8.47 6.96 6.14
N TYR A 56 -7.33 6.92 6.83
CA TYR A 56 -6.15 7.71 6.45
C TYR A 56 -5.56 7.24 5.11
N LEU A 57 -5.49 5.93 4.89
CA LEU A 57 -5.01 5.36 3.62
C LEU A 57 -5.93 5.72 2.45
N ILE A 58 -7.25 5.72 2.67
CA ILE A 58 -8.23 6.20 1.70
C ILE A 58 -8.01 7.68 1.35
N GLU A 59 -7.78 8.53 2.34
CA GLU A 59 -7.49 9.95 2.11
C GLU A 59 -6.19 10.17 1.32
N ILE A 60 -5.17 9.36 1.57
CA ILE A 60 -3.93 9.39 0.80
C ILE A 60 -4.20 8.94 -0.64
N ALA A 61 -4.87 7.80 -0.82
CA ALA A 61 -5.21 7.25 -2.13
C ALA A 61 -6.00 8.24 -3.00
N ASN A 62 -6.95 8.98 -2.39
CA ASN A 62 -7.75 9.98 -3.09
C ASN A 62 -6.97 11.26 -3.44
N LYS A 63 -5.79 11.48 -2.84
CA LYS A 63 -4.92 12.65 -3.10
C LYS A 63 -3.79 12.37 -4.07
N ILE A 64 -3.49 11.11 -4.35
CA ILE A 64 -2.36 10.71 -5.22
C ILE A 64 -2.85 9.87 -6.38
N ASP A 65 -2.07 9.84 -7.46
CA ASP A 65 -2.35 8.92 -8.56
C ASP A 65 -1.75 7.55 -8.27
N CYS A 66 -2.60 6.61 -7.86
CA CYS A 66 -2.26 5.22 -7.60
C CYS A 66 -3.44 4.29 -7.87
N HIS A 67 -3.15 3.03 -8.16
CA HIS A 67 -4.13 1.95 -7.97
C HIS A 67 -4.16 1.52 -6.51
N VAL A 68 -5.31 1.04 -6.05
CA VAL A 68 -5.52 0.54 -4.70
C VAL A 68 -5.87 -0.94 -4.77
N VAL A 69 -5.16 -1.76 -4.00
CA VAL A 69 -5.49 -3.17 -3.82
C VAL A 69 -6.02 -3.37 -2.41
N GLY A 70 -7.30 -3.70 -2.29
CA GLY A 70 -7.88 -4.17 -1.04
C GLY A 70 -7.59 -5.66 -0.89
N THR A 71 -6.89 -6.06 0.17
CA THR A 71 -6.63 -7.49 0.44
C THR A 71 -7.61 -8.04 1.46
N GLY A 72 -7.99 -9.32 1.32
CA GLY A 72 -8.91 -9.98 2.24
C GLY A 72 -10.29 -9.29 2.28
N HIS A 73 -10.84 -9.08 3.47
CA HIS A 73 -12.17 -8.43 3.60
C HIS A 73 -12.12 -6.90 3.51
N THR A 74 -10.95 -6.30 3.25
CA THR A 74 -10.80 -4.84 3.19
C THR A 74 -11.52 -4.23 2.00
N TYR A 75 -11.61 -4.95 0.87
CA TYR A 75 -12.28 -4.48 -0.34
C TYR A 75 -13.71 -3.97 -0.06
N GLY A 76 -14.48 -4.70 0.75
CA GLY A 76 -15.84 -4.32 1.13
C GLY A 76 -15.94 -2.98 1.87
N TYR A 77 -14.89 -2.59 2.58
CA TYR A 77 -14.79 -1.30 3.27
C TYR A 77 -14.36 -0.16 2.33
N LEU A 78 -13.62 -0.48 1.26
CA LEU A 78 -13.03 0.49 0.33
C LEU A 78 -13.94 0.82 -0.86
N LYS A 79 -14.78 -0.12 -1.30
CA LYS A 79 -15.54 -0.04 -2.57
C LYS A 79 -16.40 1.21 -2.76
N ASP A 80 -16.90 1.79 -1.66
CA ASP A 80 -17.77 2.96 -1.71
C ASP A 80 -17.00 4.28 -1.45
N LYS A 81 -15.67 4.19 -1.26
CA LYS A 81 -14.80 5.29 -0.84
C LYS A 81 -13.63 5.56 -1.80
N ILE A 82 -13.35 4.63 -2.70
CA ILE A 82 -12.31 4.70 -3.73
C ILE A 82 -12.98 4.57 -5.09
N ASN A 83 -12.49 5.30 -6.09
CA ASN A 83 -13.00 5.19 -7.45
C ASN A 83 -12.83 3.76 -8.00
N THR A 84 -13.86 3.25 -8.66
CA THR A 84 -13.95 1.83 -9.06
C THR A 84 -12.95 1.46 -10.15
N ASP A 85 -12.50 2.42 -10.94
CA ASP A 85 -11.42 2.27 -11.91
C ASP A 85 -10.03 2.10 -11.26
N LYS A 86 -9.88 2.52 -9.99
CA LYS A 86 -8.64 2.47 -9.24
C LYS A 86 -8.61 1.35 -8.20
N LEU A 87 -9.75 0.77 -7.84
CA LEU A 87 -9.85 -0.25 -6.79
C LEU A 87 -9.87 -1.67 -7.36
N TYR A 88 -8.99 -2.52 -6.84
CA TYR A 88 -8.88 -3.92 -7.21
C TYR A 88 -8.96 -4.82 -5.96
N ASP A 89 -9.63 -5.95 -6.11
CA ASP A 89 -9.61 -7.04 -5.12
C ASP A 89 -8.54 -8.05 -5.49
N MET A 90 -7.57 -8.26 -4.60
CA MET A 90 -6.54 -9.27 -4.78
C MET A 90 -6.01 -9.74 -3.44
N SER A 91 -5.75 -11.05 -3.30
CA SER A 91 -5.10 -11.57 -2.10
C SER A 91 -3.67 -11.04 -1.97
N LEU A 92 -3.18 -10.93 -0.73
CA LEU A 92 -1.79 -10.52 -0.45
C LEU A 92 -0.78 -11.39 -1.21
N ILE A 93 -1.03 -12.71 -1.28
CA ILE A 93 -0.17 -13.68 -1.97
C ILE A 93 -0.13 -13.36 -3.47
N ASN A 94 -1.28 -13.10 -4.09
CA ASN A 94 -1.36 -12.85 -5.52
C ASN A 94 -0.70 -11.51 -5.90
N ILE A 95 -0.96 -10.43 -5.16
CA ILE A 95 -0.35 -9.13 -5.48
C ILE A 95 1.17 -9.18 -5.29
N THR A 96 1.66 -9.88 -4.27
CA THR A 96 3.10 -10.08 -4.05
C THR A 96 3.74 -10.82 -5.23
N ASN A 97 3.13 -11.93 -5.69
CA ASN A 97 3.62 -12.68 -6.84
C ASN A 97 3.65 -11.81 -8.11
N ARG A 98 2.61 -10.99 -8.32
CA ARG A 98 2.51 -10.08 -9.46
C ARG A 98 3.56 -8.96 -9.43
N LEU A 99 3.86 -8.41 -8.26
CA LEU A 99 4.90 -7.40 -8.10
C LEU A 99 6.31 -7.95 -8.35
N CYS A 100 6.53 -9.25 -8.10
CA CYS A 100 7.80 -9.94 -8.43
C CYS A 100 7.93 -10.32 -9.91
N ASP A 101 6.81 -10.41 -10.64
CA ASP A 101 6.78 -10.80 -12.05
C ASP A 101 7.17 -9.61 -12.94
N LYS A 102 8.34 -9.72 -13.58
CA LYS A 102 8.88 -8.67 -14.46
C LYS A 102 8.08 -8.48 -15.75
N GLU A 103 7.34 -9.51 -16.18
CA GLU A 103 6.52 -9.47 -17.37
C GLU A 103 5.08 -9.02 -17.07
N TRP A 104 4.75 -8.79 -15.80
CA TRP A 104 3.42 -8.33 -15.43
C TRP A 104 3.17 -6.88 -15.86
N THR A 105 2.06 -6.68 -16.58
CA THR A 105 1.65 -5.39 -17.15
C THR A 105 0.80 -4.54 -16.20
N GLY A 106 0.81 -4.83 -14.90
CA GLY A 106 0.04 -4.09 -13.89
C GLY A 106 -1.45 -4.44 -13.86
N LEU A 107 -2.20 -3.76 -13.01
CA LEU A 107 -3.63 -4.07 -12.80
C LEU A 107 -4.52 -3.62 -13.97
N ASN A 108 -4.09 -2.57 -14.68
CA ASN A 108 -4.80 -2.01 -15.83
C ASN A 108 -4.16 -2.37 -17.18
N GLY A 109 -3.11 -3.20 -17.20
CA GLY A 109 -2.39 -3.56 -18.43
C GLY A 109 -1.42 -2.49 -18.95
N GLU A 110 -1.29 -1.34 -18.30
CA GLU A 110 -0.46 -0.21 -18.76
C GLU A 110 0.97 -0.23 -18.15
N GLY A 111 1.49 -1.40 -17.78
CA GLY A 111 2.85 -1.58 -17.27
C GLY A 111 2.96 -1.73 -15.75
N GLN A 112 4.14 -2.17 -15.33
CA GLN A 112 4.48 -2.51 -13.94
C GLN A 112 4.57 -1.27 -13.02
N TYR A 113 4.42 -1.48 -11.71
CA TYR A 113 4.59 -0.45 -10.70
C TYR A 113 6.06 -0.21 -10.37
N SER A 114 6.42 1.07 -10.24
CA SER A 114 7.75 1.47 -9.74
C SER A 114 7.76 1.69 -8.23
N MET A 115 6.58 1.73 -7.60
CA MET A 115 6.42 1.93 -6.16
C MET A 115 5.22 1.13 -5.64
N ALA A 116 5.47 0.27 -4.66
CA ALA A 116 4.43 -0.36 -3.86
C ALA A 116 4.43 0.26 -2.46
N ILE A 117 3.24 0.60 -1.97
CA ILE A 117 3.01 1.23 -0.66
C ILE A 117 2.13 0.29 0.16
#